data_AF-A0A1F2TS11-F1
#
_entry.id   AF-A0A1F2TS11-F1
#
_cell.length_a   1.000
_cell.length_b   1.000
_cell.length_c   1.000
_cell.angle_alpha   90.00
_cell.angle_beta   90.00
_cell.angle_gamma   90.00
#
_symmetry.space_group_name_H-M   'P 1'
#
loop_
_entity.id
_entity.type
_entity.pdbx_description
1 polymer ?
#
loop_
_entity_poly.entity_id
_entity_poly.type
_entity_poly.pdbx_seq_one_letter_code
_entity_poly.pdbx_strand_id
1 'polypeptide(L)'
;MLPAEIRGRLKIRDGDRVAVRVEDDGTVSVRTRDVAIKRLRGMFKHLATPGQLASDRLIAERRREARMDDRRFEKWVAHRRRSGKRR
;
A
#
# COMPACT_ATOMS: atom_id res chain seq x y z
N MET A 1 24.71 4.03 -21.37
CA MET A 1 25.79 3.82 -20.38
C MET A 1 25.69 4.89 -19.31
N LEU A 2 25.67 4.55 -18.01
CA LEU A 2 25.80 5.55 -16.93
C LEU A 2 27.27 6.03 -16.86
N PRO A 3 27.55 7.33 -16.74
CA PRO A 3 28.91 7.84 -16.53
C PRO A 3 29.61 7.19 -15.33
N ALA A 4 30.91 6.92 -15.45
CA ALA A 4 31.69 6.26 -14.40
C ALA A 4 31.65 7.04 -13.07
N GLU A 5 31.61 8.37 -13.12
CA GLU A 5 31.51 9.22 -11.94
C GLU A 5 30.19 9.01 -11.18
N ILE A 6 29.07 8.84 -11.90
CA ILE A 6 27.75 8.56 -11.31
C ILE A 6 27.74 7.15 -10.69
N ARG A 7 28.33 6.15 -11.37
CA ARG A 7 28.47 4.79 -10.81
C ARG A 7 29.29 4.79 -9.52
N GLY A 8 30.40 5.53 -9.49
CA GLY A 8 31.27 5.65 -8.31
C GLY A 8 30.56 6.31 -7.12
N ARG A 9 29.85 7.44 -7.35
CA ARG A 9 29.07 8.11 -6.29
C ARG A 9 27.95 7.24 -5.74
N LEU A 10 27.25 6.49 -6.60
CA LEU A 10 26.16 5.60 -6.20
C LEU A 10 26.64 4.21 -5.75
N LYS A 11 27.95 3.93 -5.83
CA LYS A 11 28.58 2.62 -5.51
C LYS A 11 27.94 1.45 -6.26
N ILE A 12 27.51 1.68 -7.50
CA ILE A 12 26.90 0.66 -8.38
C ILE A 12 28.01 -0.11 -9.08
N ARG A 13 28.00 -1.43 -8.96
CA ARG A 13 28.88 -2.34 -9.69
C ARG A 13 28.14 -2.97 -10.86
N ASP A 14 28.88 -3.53 -11.82
CA ASP A 14 28.29 -4.27 -12.91
C ASP A 14 27.51 -5.47 -12.37
N GLY A 15 26.28 -5.63 -12.86
CA GLY A 15 25.34 -6.65 -12.37
C GLY A 15 24.43 -6.20 -11.21
N ASP A 16 24.66 -5.03 -10.60
CA ASP A 16 23.79 -4.51 -9.55
C ASP A 16 22.44 -4.05 -10.12
N ARG A 17 21.35 -4.39 -9.41
CA ARG A 17 20.00 -3.92 -9.74
C ARG A 17 19.75 -2.54 -9.17
N VAL A 18 19.25 -1.65 -10.01
CA VAL A 18 18.86 -0.27 -9.63
C VAL A 18 17.42 0.00 -10.05
N ALA A 19 16.73 0.81 -9.24
CA ALA A 19 15.42 1.32 -9.59
C ALA A 19 15.57 2.68 -10.27
N VAL A 20 14.97 2.82 -11.45
CA VAL A 20 14.94 4.07 -12.21
C VAL A 20 13.49 4.53 -12.30
N ARG A 21 13.25 5.80 -12.01
CA ARG A 21 11.95 6.43 -12.19
C ARG A 21 12.14 7.75 -12.91
N VAL A 22 11.28 8.00 -13.89
CA VAL A 22 11.11 9.31 -14.51
C VAL A 22 9.94 9.99 -13.80
N GLU A 23 10.16 11.16 -13.26
CA GLU A 23 9.14 11.98 -12.62
C GLU A 23 8.50 12.92 -13.67
N ASP A 24 7.35 13.50 -13.37
CA ASP A 24 6.54 14.28 -14.32
C ASP A 24 7.22 15.59 -14.78
N ASP A 25 8.19 16.08 -14.01
CA ASP A 25 9.02 17.25 -14.32
C ASP A 25 10.19 16.93 -15.27
N GLY A 26 10.29 15.67 -15.72
CA GLY A 26 11.38 15.18 -16.56
C GLY A 26 12.63 14.77 -15.77
N THR A 27 12.61 14.85 -14.44
CA THR A 27 13.74 14.41 -13.61
C THR A 27 13.82 12.89 -13.57
N VAL A 28 15.04 12.35 -13.71
CA VAL A 28 15.32 10.91 -13.57
C VAL A 28 15.90 10.64 -12.18
N SER A 29 15.19 9.86 -11.37
CA SER A 29 15.69 9.38 -10.09
C SER A 29 16.21 7.94 -10.20
N VAL A 30 17.46 7.74 -9.79
CA VAL A 30 18.10 6.42 -9.72
C VAL A 30 18.36 6.06 -8.27
N ARG A 31 17.89 4.89 -7.84
CA ARG A 31 18.03 4.42 -6.46
C ARG A 31 18.66 3.03 -6.43
N THR A 32 19.64 2.84 -5.57
CA THR A 32 20.19 1.51 -5.29
C THR A 32 19.24 0.71 -4.39
N ARG A 33 19.37 -0.61 -4.43
CA ARG A 33 18.58 -1.52 -3.57
C ARG A 33 18.67 -1.15 -2.09
N ASP A 34 19.87 -0.83 -1.61
CA ASP A 34 20.09 -0.53 -0.19
C ASP A 34 19.42 0.77 0.24
N VAL A 35 19.41 1.78 -0.62
CA VAL A 35 18.67 3.03 -0.37
C VAL A 35 17.17 2.76 -0.32
N ALA A 36 16.65 1.93 -1.22
CA ALA A 36 15.24 1.54 -1.21
C ALA A 36 14.87 0.78 0.08
N ILE A 37 15.70 -0.19 0.50
CA ILE A 37 15.50 -0.95 1.74
C ILE A 37 15.54 -0.01 2.96
N LYS A 38 16.51 0.91 3.04
CA LYS A 38 16.60 1.88 4.14
C LYS A 38 15.36 2.76 4.23
N ARG A 39 14.82 3.22 3.09
CA ARG A 39 13.60 4.02 3.05
C ARG A 39 12.37 3.24 3.51
N LEU A 40 12.29 1.96 3.17
CA LEU A 40 11.17 1.09 3.56
C LEU A 40 11.25 0.64 5.03
N ARG A 41 12.47 0.49 5.56
CA ARG A 41 12.69 0.09 6.95
C ARG A 41 12.04 1.10 7.90
N GLY A 42 11.13 0.59 8.73
CA GLY A 42 10.47 1.39 9.76
C GLY A 42 9.19 2.08 9.31
N MET A 43 8.88 2.10 8.01
CA MET A 43 7.71 2.79 7.47
C MET A 43 6.38 2.33 8.11
N PHE A 44 6.30 1.04 8.45
CA PHE A 44 5.11 0.44 9.08
C PHE A 44 5.24 0.23 10.59
N LYS A 45 6.26 0.79 11.26
CA LYS A 45 6.44 0.63 12.71
C LYS A 45 5.22 1.10 13.52
N HIS A 46 4.56 2.15 13.04
CA HIS A 46 3.36 2.70 13.67
C HIS A 46 2.15 1.74 13.68
N LEU A 47 2.18 0.67 12.86
CA LEU A 47 1.14 -0.35 12.83
C LEU A 47 1.46 -1.56 13.73
N ALA A 48 2.69 -1.65 14.25
CA ALA A 48 3.12 -2.79 15.04
C ALA A 48 2.47 -2.76 16.42
N THR A 49 1.84 -3.87 16.80
CA THR A 49 1.31 -4.11 18.14
C THR A 49 1.98 -5.38 18.68
N PRO A 50 2.57 -5.38 19.89
CA PRO A 50 3.22 -6.56 20.45
C PRO A 50 2.29 -7.77 20.47
N GLY A 51 2.76 -8.92 20.00
CA GLY A 51 1.99 -10.17 20.00
C GLY A 51 0.84 -10.22 18.98
N GLN A 52 0.67 -9.21 18.11
CA GLN A 52 -0.41 -9.18 17.13
C GLN A 52 0.10 -8.77 15.74
N LEU A 53 -0.27 -9.53 14.71
CA LEU A 53 0.00 -9.15 13.33
C LEU A 53 -0.94 -8.01 12.91
N ALA A 54 -0.36 -6.95 12.35
CA ALA A 54 -1.13 -5.81 11.84
C ALA A 54 -2.13 -6.24 10.73
N SER A 55 -1.75 -7.23 9.92
CA SER A 55 -2.61 -7.84 8.90
C SER A 55 -3.89 -8.41 9.50
N ASP A 56 -3.77 -9.15 10.59
CA ASP A 56 -4.91 -9.85 11.20
C ASP A 56 -5.92 -8.84 11.75
N ARG A 57 -5.41 -7.78 12.38
CA ARG A 57 -6.23 -6.65 12.84
C ARG A 57 -7.01 -6.00 11.69
N LEU A 58 -6.30 -5.65 10.61
CA LEU A 58 -6.91 -4.98 9.44
C LEU A 58 -7.92 -5.89 8.73
N ILE A 59 -7.63 -7.18 8.60
CA ILE A 59 -8.56 -8.16 8.02
C ILE A 59 -9.82 -8.30 8.88
N ALA A 60 -9.66 -8.36 10.21
CA ALA A 60 -10.79 -8.42 11.13
C ALA A 60 -11.69 -7.17 11.04
N GLU A 61 -11.08 -5.99 10.96
CA GLU A 61 -11.78 -4.71 10.75
C GLU A 61 -12.57 -4.72 9.44
N ARG A 62 -11.93 -5.09 8.32
CA ARG A 62 -12.60 -5.20 7.02
C ARG A 62 -13.78 -6.17 7.02
N ARG A 63 -13.63 -7.33 7.67
CA ARG A 63 -14.73 -8.30 7.80
C ARG A 63 -15.87 -7.77 8.65
N ARG A 64 -15.58 -6.98 9.68
CA ARG A 64 -16.60 -6.32 10.51
C ARG A 64 -17.35 -5.26 9.71
N GLU A 65 -16.64 -4.42 8.95
CA GLU A 65 -17.24 -3.42 8.05
C GLU A 65 -18.19 -4.09 7.05
N ALA A 66 -17.72 -5.11 6.32
CA ALA A 66 -18.52 -5.83 5.34
C ALA A 66 -19.83 -6.37 5.94
N ARG A 67 -19.78 -7.00 7.11
CA ARG A 67 -20.98 -7.50 7.81
C ARG A 67 -21.96 -6.39 8.18
N MET A 68 -21.47 -5.20 8.52
CA MET A 68 -22.33 -4.07 8.87
C MET A 68 -23.02 -3.50 7.63
N ASP A 69 -22.29 -3.43 6.51
CA ASP A 69 -22.83 -2.96 5.25
C ASP A 69 -23.86 -3.94 4.68
N ASP A 70 -23.61 -5.25 4.74
CA ASP A 70 -24.59 -6.28 4.38
C ASP A 70 -25.90 -6.10 5.15
N ARG A 71 -25.81 -5.95 6.48
CA ARG A 71 -26.97 -5.72 7.35
C ARG A 71 -27.71 -4.42 7.01
N ARG A 72 -26.97 -3.35 6.69
CA ARG A 72 -27.57 -2.07 6.28
C ARG A 72 -28.30 -2.22 4.96
N PHE A 73 -27.69 -2.91 4.02
CA PHE A 73 -28.27 -3.19 2.71
C PHE A 73 -29.54 -4.04 2.85
N GLU A 74 -29.50 -5.12 3.63
CA GLU A 74 -30.68 -5.96 3.92
C GLU A 74 -31.83 -5.15 4.52
N LYS A 75 -31.54 -4.29 5.51
CA LYS A 75 -32.55 -3.39 6.11
C LYS A 75 -33.15 -2.43 5.09
N TRP A 76 -32.32 -1.85 4.22
CA TRP A 76 -32.77 -0.95 3.17
C TRP A 76 -33.65 -1.68 2.14
N VAL A 77 -33.26 -2.88 1.71
CA VAL A 77 -34.05 -3.73 0.81
C VAL A 77 -35.39 -4.09 1.44
N ALA A 78 -35.40 -4.48 2.73
CA ALA A 78 -36.62 -4.80 3.45
C ALA A 78 -37.57 -3.59 3.59
N HIS A 79 -37.02 -2.41 3.87
CA HIS A 79 -37.80 -1.16 3.91
C HIS A 79 -38.44 -0.86 2.55
N ARG A 80 -37.67 -0.94 1.46
CA ARG A 80 -38.18 -0.72 0.10
C ARG A 80 -39.29 -1.70 -0.29
N ARG A 81 -39.13 -2.98 0.05
CA ARG A 81 -40.17 -4.02 -0.20
C ARG A 81 -41.48 -3.71 0.52
N ARG A 82 -41.44 -3.23 1.76
CA ARG A 82 -42.64 -2.84 2.53
C ARG A 82 -43.32 -1.60 1.95
N SER A 83 -42.54 -0.60 1.54
CA SER A 83 -43.06 0.65 0.95
C SER A 83 -43.65 0.44 -0.46
N GLY A 84 -43.15 -0.52 -1.23
CA GLY A 84 -43.68 -0.86 -2.56
C GLY A 84 -44.96 -1.71 -2.56
N LYS A 85 -45.29 -2.39 -1.44
CA LYS A 85 -46.48 -3.26 -1.32
C LYS A 85 -47.75 -2.52 -0.86
N ARG A 86 -47.68 -1.20 -0.68
CA ARG A 86 -48.78 -0.31 -0.26
C ARG A 86 -49.37 0.52 -1.42
N ARG A 87 -49.05 0.17 -2.67
CA ARG A 87 -49.61 0.77 -3.88
C ARG A 87 -50.31 -0.28 -4.73
#